data_AF-E1QTY0-F1
#
_entry.id   AF-E1QTY0-F1
#
_cell.length_a   1.000
_cell.length_b   1.000
_cell.length_c   1.000
_cell.angle_alpha   90.00
_cell.angle_beta   90.00
_cell.angle_gamma   90.00
#
_symmetry.space_group_name_H-M   'P 1'
#
loop_
_entity.id
_entity.type
_entity.pdbx_description
1 polymer ?
#
loop_
_entity_poly.entity_id
_entity_poly.type
_entity_poly.pdbx_seq_one_letter_code
_entity_poly.pdbx_strand_id
1 'polypeptide(L)'
;MRVLLITKNPGFKPEDREALFMNLRKATKLKIINIRIASSHIEIDLNVDNNDYVYIIENLGFKVMDTVKIDLEEDEKYNEEYAIKRYIELFNEERFWEAHEVLERVWRKNRDEGIQGLIILAAAFVKIQENNPEAFKRLIIRARELIMKNQIPYINKEKLLRKMDNALLLTKPFKIEREDLGSIQKA
;
A
#
# COMPACT_ATOMS: atom_id res chain seq x y z
N MET A 1 -9.56 -8.45 16.47
CA MET A 1 -8.32 -8.56 15.65
C MET A 1 -8.51 -7.71 14.42
N ARG A 2 -7.47 -7.01 13.95
CA ARG A 2 -7.58 -6.24 12.71
C ARG A 2 -7.09 -7.07 11.52
N VAL A 3 -7.91 -7.14 10.46
CA VAL A 3 -7.57 -7.84 9.22
C VAL A 3 -7.77 -6.94 8.02
N LEU A 4 -6.93 -7.11 7.01
CA LEU A 4 -7.12 -6.54 5.69
C LEU A 4 -7.55 -7.67 4.75
N LEU A 5 -8.81 -7.63 4.33
CA LEU A 5 -9.38 -8.59 3.40
C LEU A 5 -9.17 -8.09 1.98
N ILE A 6 -8.54 -8.89 1.12
CA ILE A 6 -8.27 -8.53 -0.27
C ILE A 6 -9.27 -9.26 -1.16
N THR A 7 -10.04 -8.52 -1.94
CA THR A 7 -11.03 -9.07 -2.87
C THR A 7 -10.68 -8.70 -4.30
N LYS A 8 -11.08 -9.51 -5.29
CA LYS A 8 -10.95 -9.13 -6.70
C LYS A 8 -11.80 -7.88 -6.95
N ASN A 9 -11.25 -6.89 -7.65
CA ASN A 9 -12.02 -5.73 -8.07
C ASN A 9 -12.87 -6.10 -9.31
N PRO A 10 -14.22 -6.08 -9.24
CA PRO A 10 -15.09 -6.33 -10.38
C PRO A 10 -15.19 -5.15 -11.37
N GLY A 11 -14.55 -4.01 -11.08
CA GLY A 11 -14.56 -2.82 -11.94
C GLY A 11 -14.85 -1.51 -11.21
N PHE A 12 -14.89 -1.51 -9.88
CA PHE A 12 -14.99 -0.28 -9.09
C PHE A 12 -13.75 0.59 -9.29
N LYS A 13 -13.96 1.90 -9.20
CA LYS A 13 -12.89 2.89 -9.23
C LYS A 13 -12.81 3.62 -7.89
N PRO A 14 -11.71 4.32 -7.58
CA PRO A 14 -11.62 5.09 -6.35
C PRO A 14 -12.82 6.01 -6.11
N GLU A 15 -13.41 6.59 -7.16
CA GLU A 15 -14.59 7.46 -7.05
C GLU A 15 -15.82 6.76 -6.47
N ASP A 16 -15.91 5.43 -6.63
CA ASP A 16 -17.00 4.61 -6.10
C ASP A 16 -16.83 4.29 -4.60
N ARG A 17 -15.68 4.63 -4.01
CA ARG A 17 -15.28 4.24 -2.66
C ARG A 17 -16.34 4.59 -1.62
N GLU A 18 -16.82 5.82 -1.60
CA GLU A 18 -17.75 6.24 -0.55
C GLU A 18 -19.06 5.46 -0.61
N ALA A 19 -19.61 5.27 -1.81
CA ALA A 19 -20.81 4.49 -2.03
C ALA A 19 -20.61 3.01 -1.66
N LEU A 20 -19.50 2.40 -2.09
CA LEU A 20 -19.17 1.02 -1.76
C LEU A 20 -19.01 0.83 -0.25
N PHE A 21 -18.32 1.74 0.43
CA PHE A 21 -18.13 1.71 1.87
C PHE A 21 -19.46 1.75 2.63
N MET A 22 -20.35 2.68 2.27
CA MET A 22 -21.67 2.80 2.87
C MET A 22 -22.53 1.55 2.61
N ASN A 23 -22.49 1.01 1.38
CA ASN A 23 -23.26 -0.17 1.02
C ASN A 23 -22.81 -1.41 1.78
N LEU A 24 -21.50 -1.65 1.89
CA LEU A 24 -20.96 -2.77 2.68
C LEU A 24 -21.30 -2.65 4.16
N ARG A 25 -21.23 -1.44 4.74
CA ARG A 25 -21.64 -1.20 6.14
C ARG A 25 -23.14 -1.37 6.37
N LYS A 26 -24.00 -1.07 5.38
CA LYS A 26 -25.45 -1.31 5.48
C LYS A 26 -25.81 -2.78 5.31
N ALA A 27 -25.14 -3.47 4.39
CA ALA A 27 -25.43 -4.85 4.05
C ALA A 27 -24.88 -5.86 5.06
N THR A 28 -23.92 -5.44 5.89
CA THR A 28 -23.24 -6.32 6.86
C THR A 28 -23.27 -5.74 8.26
N LYS A 29 -23.05 -6.59 9.27
CA LYS A 29 -22.74 -6.16 10.65
C LYS A 29 -21.23 -6.01 10.90
N LEU A 30 -20.42 -6.07 9.84
CA LEU A 30 -18.96 -6.03 9.97
C LEU A 30 -18.51 -4.62 10.39
N LYS A 31 -17.54 -4.55 11.29
CA LYS A 31 -16.89 -3.29 11.69
C LYS A 31 -15.84 -2.90 10.65
N ILE A 32 -16.30 -2.38 9.52
CA ILE A 32 -15.43 -1.91 8.43
C ILE A 32 -14.79 -0.59 8.84
N ILE A 33 -13.47 -0.56 9.00
CA ILE A 33 -12.68 0.61 9.36
C ILE A 33 -12.48 1.50 8.13
N ASN A 34 -12.03 0.91 7.03
CA ASN A 34 -11.69 1.61 5.79
C ASN A 34 -11.81 0.66 4.59
N ILE A 35 -11.85 1.23 3.39
CA ILE A 35 -11.67 0.49 2.14
C ILE A 35 -10.74 1.25 1.20
N ARG A 36 -10.01 0.51 0.37
CA ARG A 36 -9.10 1.02 -0.66
C ARG A 36 -9.40 0.31 -1.97
N ILE A 37 -9.53 1.06 -3.06
CA ILE A 37 -9.85 0.50 -4.38
C ILE A 37 -8.61 0.61 -5.26
N ALA A 38 -7.96 -0.53 -5.49
CA ALA A 38 -6.87 -0.69 -6.44
C ALA A 38 -7.41 -1.10 -7.83
N SER A 39 -6.57 -1.09 -8.85
CA SER A 39 -6.96 -1.47 -10.21
C SER A 39 -7.44 -2.92 -10.31
N SER A 40 -6.79 -3.84 -9.57
CA SER A 40 -7.05 -5.28 -9.63
C SER A 40 -7.83 -5.83 -8.43
N HIS A 41 -7.83 -5.10 -7.31
CA HIS A 41 -8.37 -5.58 -6.04
C HIS A 41 -9.00 -4.46 -5.21
N ILE A 42 -9.79 -4.85 -4.21
CA ILE A 42 -10.31 -3.95 -3.18
C ILE A 42 -9.79 -4.48 -1.85
N GLU A 43 -9.16 -3.60 -1.08
CA GLU A 43 -8.78 -3.88 0.30
C GLU A 43 -9.91 -3.42 1.22
N ILE A 44 -10.36 -4.32 2.11
CA ILE A 44 -11.38 -4.04 3.12
C ILE A 44 -10.73 -4.21 4.49
N ASP A 45 -10.55 -3.10 5.20
CA ASP A 45 -9.94 -3.03 6.52
C ASP A 45 -11.03 -3.25 7.58
N LEU A 46 -10.92 -4.36 8.30
CA LEU A 46 -11.95 -4.87 9.19
C LEU A 46 -11.42 -5.01 10.62
N ASN A 47 -12.23 -4.62 11.59
CA ASN A 47 -12.10 -5.14 12.95
C ASN A 47 -13.01 -6.36 13.10
N VAL A 48 -12.42 -7.52 13.33
CA VAL A 48 -13.13 -8.80 13.38
C VAL A 48 -13.10 -9.39 14.79
N ASP A 49 -14.27 -9.87 15.21
CA ASP A 49 -14.49 -10.56 16.49
C ASP A 49 -14.64 -12.08 16.29
N ASN A 50 -14.87 -12.53 15.04
CA ASN A 50 -14.99 -13.94 14.64
C ASN A 50 -14.46 -14.15 13.21
N ASN A 51 -14.57 -15.36 12.66
CA ASN A 51 -14.05 -15.70 11.33
C ASN A 51 -15.09 -15.68 10.18
N ASP A 52 -16.32 -15.22 10.43
CA ASP A 52 -17.41 -15.29 9.43
C ASP A 52 -17.31 -14.19 8.36
N TYR A 53 -16.41 -13.22 8.54
CA TYR A 53 -16.27 -12.06 7.64
C TYR A 53 -15.96 -12.43 6.19
N VAL A 54 -15.21 -13.51 5.95
CA VAL A 54 -14.94 -14.01 4.59
C VAL A 54 -16.25 -14.43 3.93
N TYR A 55 -17.00 -15.32 4.58
CA TYR A 55 -18.28 -15.84 4.10
C TYR A 55 -19.30 -14.71 3.86
N ILE A 56 -19.36 -13.73 4.76
CA ILE A 56 -20.25 -12.57 4.64
C ILE A 56 -19.92 -11.77 3.37
N ILE A 57 -18.63 -11.49 3.12
CA ILE A 57 -18.20 -10.71 1.95
C ILE A 57 -18.39 -11.51 0.65
N GLU A 58 -18.14 -12.82 0.66
CA GLU A 58 -18.37 -13.69 -0.49
C GLU A 58 -19.85 -13.80 -0.86
N ASN A 59 -20.76 -13.86 0.12
CA ASN A 59 -22.20 -13.84 -0.12
C ASN A 59 -22.72 -12.53 -0.72
N LEU A 60 -21.97 -11.45 -0.59
CA LEU A 60 -22.26 -10.18 -1.28
C LEU A 60 -21.74 -10.15 -2.73
N GLY A 61 -21.16 -11.25 -3.21
CA GLY A 61 -20.67 -11.42 -4.57
C GLY A 61 -19.21 -10.99 -4.78
N PHE A 62 -18.47 -10.66 -3.72
CA PHE A 62 -17.04 -10.37 -3.83
C PHE A 62 -16.24 -11.67 -3.80
N LYS A 63 -15.27 -11.80 -4.71
CA LYS A 63 -14.32 -12.92 -4.66
C LYS A 63 -13.17 -12.57 -3.74
N VAL A 64 -13.09 -13.20 -2.57
CA VAL A 64 -11.95 -13.04 -1.67
C VAL A 64 -10.72 -13.73 -2.27
N MET A 65 -9.57 -13.06 -2.24
CA MET A 65 -8.30 -13.55 -2.78
C MET A 65 -7.27 -13.80 -1.69
N ASP A 66 -7.25 -12.97 -0.64
CA ASP A 66 -6.27 -13.05 0.43
C ASP A 66 -6.82 -12.43 1.73
N THR A 67 -6.25 -12.80 2.87
CA THR A 67 -6.54 -12.19 4.18
C THR A 67 -5.25 -11.94 4.93
N VAL A 68 -4.96 -10.66 5.19
CA VAL A 68 -3.78 -10.24 5.94
C VAL A 68 -4.16 -9.92 7.36
N LYS A 69 -3.48 -10.53 8.32
CA LYS A 69 -3.61 -10.19 9.74
C LYS A 69 -2.60 -9.10 10.07
N ILE A 70 -3.09 -7.95 10.52
CA ILE A 70 -2.26 -6.77 10.77
C ILE A 70 -1.47 -6.93 12.09
N ASP A 71 -2.04 -7.65 13.06
CA ASP A 71 -1.52 -7.78 14.42
C ASP A 71 -0.49 -8.92 14.62
N LEU A 72 0.09 -9.48 13.55
CA LEU A 72 1.01 -10.64 13.68
C LEU A 72 2.44 -10.23 14.08
N GLU A 73 2.98 -11.02 15.01
CA GLU A 73 4.29 -10.88 15.66
C GLU A 73 5.50 -10.91 14.70
N GLU A 74 6.62 -10.38 15.20
CA GLU A 74 7.89 -10.23 14.48
C GLU A 74 8.48 -11.60 14.08
N ASP A 75 8.81 -11.76 12.80
CA ASP A 75 9.59 -12.91 12.32
C ASP A 75 11.09 -12.57 12.48
N GLU A 76 11.88 -13.47 13.06
CA GLU A 76 13.33 -13.29 13.26
C GLU A 76 14.09 -13.05 11.94
N LYS A 77 13.51 -13.39 10.79
CA LYS A 77 14.07 -13.14 9.45
C LYS A 77 13.85 -11.72 8.91
N TYR A 78 13.20 -10.85 9.68
CA TYR A 78 12.82 -9.52 9.23
C TYR A 78 14.00 -8.52 9.26
N ASN A 79 14.74 -8.41 8.15
CA ASN A 79 15.81 -7.43 7.96
C ASN A 79 15.46 -6.38 6.89
N GLU A 80 16.32 -5.35 6.73
CA GLU A 80 16.10 -4.25 5.79
C GLU A 80 16.01 -4.72 4.34
N GLU A 81 16.88 -5.63 3.91
CA GLU A 81 16.88 -6.18 2.55
C GLU A 81 15.56 -6.88 2.22
N TYR A 82 15.10 -7.74 3.12
CA TYR A 82 13.81 -8.42 2.99
C TYR A 82 12.65 -7.41 2.92
N ALA A 83 12.65 -6.41 3.81
CA ALA A 83 11.60 -5.41 3.86
C ALA A 83 11.53 -4.57 2.57
N ILE A 84 12.68 -4.16 2.01
CA ILE A 84 12.72 -3.41 0.75
C ILE A 84 12.26 -4.26 -0.43
N LYS A 85 12.68 -5.53 -0.50
CA LYS A 85 12.19 -6.45 -1.54
C LYS A 85 10.68 -6.63 -1.44
N ARG A 86 10.16 -6.86 -0.23
CA ARG A 86 8.73 -7.04 0.00
C ARG A 86 7.93 -5.76 -0.28
N TYR A 87 8.49 -4.59 0.05
CA TYR A 87 7.93 -3.30 -0.33
C TYR A 87 7.75 -3.19 -1.84
N ILE A 88 8.79 -3.51 -2.63
CA ILE A 88 8.73 -3.43 -4.10
C ILE A 88 7.66 -4.36 -4.67
N GLU A 89 7.58 -5.60 -4.18
CA GLU A 89 6.56 -6.57 -4.58
C GLU A 89 5.14 -6.04 -4.32
N LEU A 90 4.86 -5.64 -3.07
CA LEU A 90 3.57 -5.11 -2.65
C LEU A 90 3.21 -3.82 -3.41
N PHE A 91 4.17 -2.92 -3.60
CA PHE A 91 3.98 -1.68 -4.33
C PHE A 91 3.57 -1.96 -5.79
N ASN A 92 4.21 -2.92 -6.45
CA ASN A 92 3.90 -3.31 -7.82
C ASN A 92 2.55 -4.02 -7.97
N GLU A 93 2.05 -4.62 -6.89
CA GLU A 93 0.72 -5.21 -6.78
C GLU A 93 -0.37 -4.18 -6.42
N GLU A 94 0.00 -2.91 -6.24
CA GLU A 94 -0.85 -1.83 -5.70
C GLU A 94 -1.32 -2.07 -4.25
N ARG A 95 -0.68 -2.96 -3.50
CA ARG A 95 -0.93 -3.17 -2.06
C ARG A 95 -0.17 -2.12 -1.24
N PHE A 96 -0.43 -0.84 -1.53
CA PHE A 96 0.38 0.27 -1.04
C PHE A 96 0.31 0.42 0.48
N TRP A 97 -0.83 0.12 1.09
CA TRP A 97 -0.95 0.19 2.54
C TRP A 97 -0.03 -0.83 3.22
N GLU A 98 0.03 -2.05 2.71
CA GLU A 98 0.93 -3.08 3.22
C GLU A 98 2.39 -2.77 2.90
N ALA A 99 2.69 -2.22 1.72
CA ALA A 99 4.04 -1.78 1.38
C ALA A 99 4.54 -0.76 2.42
N HIS A 100 3.71 0.21 2.78
CA HIS A 100 3.98 1.15 3.87
C HIS A 100 4.28 0.44 5.19
N GLU A 101 3.41 -0.47 5.64
CA GLU A 101 3.58 -1.15 6.94
C GLU A 101 4.86 -1.98 7.02
N VAL A 102 5.28 -2.59 5.90
CA VAL A 102 6.52 -3.37 5.83
C VAL A 102 7.74 -2.48 6.08
N LEU A 103 7.83 -1.30 5.47
CA LEU A 103 8.97 -0.41 5.71
C LEU A 103 8.90 0.31 7.05
N GLU A 104 7.71 0.63 7.55
CA GLU A 104 7.49 1.31 8.83
C GLU A 104 8.17 0.56 9.99
N ARG A 105 8.17 -0.79 9.95
CA ARG A 105 8.84 -1.64 10.95
C ARG A 105 10.36 -1.44 10.99
N VAL A 106 10.99 -1.32 9.82
CA VAL A 106 12.43 -1.06 9.71
C VAL A 106 12.74 0.37 10.14
N TRP A 107 11.96 1.33 9.63
CA TRP A 107 12.11 2.74 9.94
C TRP A 107 11.98 3.05 11.43
N ARG A 108 11.09 2.37 12.17
CA ARG A 108 10.98 2.56 13.63
C ARG A 108 12.27 2.23 14.38
N LYS A 109 13.09 1.32 13.84
CA LYS A 109 14.35 0.87 14.46
C LYS A 109 15.52 1.79 14.12
N ASN A 110 15.65 2.23 12.86
CA ASN A 110 16.81 2.99 12.38
C ASN A 110 16.55 4.49 12.10
N ARG A 111 15.28 4.90 12.00
CA ARG A 111 14.82 6.25 11.66
C ARG A 111 15.39 6.81 10.35
N ASP A 112 15.72 5.93 9.39
CA ASP A 112 16.30 6.32 8.10
C ASP A 112 15.33 7.18 7.26
N GLU A 113 15.75 8.40 6.91
CA GLU A 113 14.89 9.35 6.17
C GLU A 113 14.65 8.94 4.71
N GLY A 114 15.54 8.14 4.11
CA GLY A 114 15.35 7.57 2.77
C GLY A 114 14.24 6.53 2.77
N ILE A 115 14.24 5.62 3.74
CA ILE A 115 13.16 4.66 3.99
C ILE A 115 11.86 5.41 4.31
N GLN A 116 11.92 6.49 5.11
CA GLN A 116 10.75 7.35 5.35
C GLN A 116 10.19 7.93 4.05
N GLY A 117 11.05 8.32 3.11
CA GLY A 117 10.65 8.76 1.77
C GLY A 117 9.86 7.70 1.01
N LEU A 118 10.31 6.43 1.03
CA LEU A 118 9.61 5.30 0.41
C LEU A 118 8.27 4.98 1.11
N ILE A 119 8.23 5.05 2.45
CA ILE A 119 7.00 4.93 3.24
C ILE A 119 5.97 5.97 2.80
N ILE A 120 6.37 7.24 2.73
CA ILE A 120 5.47 8.33 2.37
C ILE A 120 5.04 8.20 0.89
N LEU A 121 5.89 7.66 0.01
CA LEU A 121 5.53 7.37 -1.37
C LEU A 121 4.39 6.35 -1.46
N ALA A 122 4.47 5.22 -0.74
CA ALA A 122 3.38 4.26 -0.68
C ALA A 122 2.11 4.88 -0.05
N ALA A 123 2.25 5.64 1.04
CA ALA A 123 1.13 6.35 1.65
C ALA A 123 0.47 7.37 0.70
N ALA A 124 1.22 7.97 -0.23
CA ALA A 124 0.65 8.83 -1.25
C ALA A 124 -0.30 8.04 -2.16
N PHE A 125 0.12 6.87 -2.65
CA PHE A 125 -0.74 6.05 -3.52
C PHE A 125 -1.93 5.42 -2.80
N VAL A 126 -1.84 5.17 -1.48
CA VAL A 126 -3.02 4.89 -0.66
C VAL A 126 -4.08 5.99 -0.81
N LYS A 127 -3.67 7.27 -0.90
CA LYS A 127 -4.62 8.38 -1.08
C LYS A 127 -5.29 8.39 -2.45
N ILE A 128 -4.67 7.83 -3.48
CA ILE A 128 -5.34 7.60 -4.76
C ILE A 128 -6.44 6.56 -4.61
N GLN A 129 -6.14 5.42 -3.97
CA GLN A 129 -7.13 4.37 -3.70
C GLN A 129 -8.27 4.82 -2.78
N GLU A 130 -8.03 5.86 -1.98
CA GLU A 130 -9.00 6.51 -1.11
C GLU A 130 -9.79 7.66 -1.78
N ASN A 131 -9.58 7.90 -3.08
CA ASN A 131 -10.16 9.04 -3.82
C ASN A 131 -9.84 10.41 -3.20
N ASN A 132 -8.58 10.59 -2.77
CA ASN A 132 -8.08 11.83 -2.18
C ASN A 132 -6.85 12.35 -2.94
N PRO A 133 -7.03 12.87 -4.17
CA PRO A 133 -5.92 13.33 -5.02
C PRO A 133 -5.16 14.51 -4.41
N GLU A 134 -5.82 15.34 -3.59
CA GLU A 134 -5.16 16.46 -2.92
C GLU A 134 -4.19 16.00 -1.83
N ALA A 135 -4.56 14.97 -1.05
CA ALA A 135 -3.63 14.37 -0.09
C ALA A 135 -2.50 13.61 -0.80
N PHE A 136 -2.78 12.94 -1.93
CA PHE A 136 -1.75 12.33 -2.77
C PHE A 136 -0.69 13.35 -3.19
N LYS A 137 -1.09 14.50 -3.77
CA LYS A 137 -0.15 15.55 -4.22
C LYS A 137 0.77 16.01 -3.10
N ARG A 138 0.22 16.28 -1.90
CA ARG A 138 1.02 16.71 -0.74
C ARG A 138 2.02 15.63 -0.32
N LEU A 139 1.60 14.37 -0.26
CA LEU A 139 2.45 13.26 0.17
C LEU A 139 3.52 12.92 -0.85
N ILE A 140 3.20 12.87 -2.15
CA ILE A 140 4.22 12.53 -3.18
C ILE A 140 5.29 13.62 -3.30
N ILE A 141 4.93 14.90 -3.14
CA ILE A 141 5.90 16.01 -3.06
C ILE A 141 6.82 15.82 -1.85
N ARG A 142 6.26 15.51 -0.68
CA ARG A 142 7.04 15.26 0.54
C ARG A 142 7.97 14.05 0.40
N ALA A 143 7.47 12.94 -0.16
CA ALA A 143 8.27 11.76 -0.45
C ALA A 143 9.44 12.10 -1.37
N ARG A 144 9.17 12.89 -2.42
CA ARG A 144 10.17 13.32 -3.40
C ARG A 144 11.30 14.11 -2.74
N GLU A 145 10.97 15.06 -1.87
CA GLU A 145 11.95 15.85 -1.13
C GLU A 145 12.86 14.98 -0.26
N LEU A 146 12.28 14.03 0.47
CA LEU A 146 13.04 13.11 1.32
C LEU A 146 13.97 12.21 0.50
N ILE A 147 13.45 11.62 -0.57
CA ILE A 147 14.22 10.74 -1.46
C ILE A 147 15.35 11.53 -2.14
N MET A 148 15.09 12.77 -2.57
CA MET A 148 16.10 13.61 -3.22
C MET A 148 17.29 13.90 -2.27
N LYS A 149 17.00 14.23 -1.01
CA LYS A 149 18.01 14.62 -0.01
C LYS A 149 18.77 13.44 0.59
N ASN A 150 18.20 12.24 0.55
CA ASN A 150 18.75 11.07 1.22
C ASN A 150 19.21 9.98 0.23
N GLN A 151 19.92 8.99 0.74
CA GLN A 151 20.14 7.74 0.02
C GLN A 151 18.93 6.84 0.21
N ILE A 152 18.63 6.01 -0.78
CA ILE A 152 17.62 4.96 -0.66
C ILE A 152 18.25 3.62 -1.00
N PRO A 153 17.93 2.55 -0.26
CA PRO A 153 18.53 1.25 -0.47
C PRO A 153 17.90 0.55 -1.69
N TYR A 154 18.71 -0.20 -2.44
CA TYR A 154 18.32 -1.10 -3.55
C TYR A 154 17.60 -0.50 -4.77
N ILE A 155 17.12 0.74 -4.72
CA ILE A 155 16.37 1.39 -5.79
C ILE A 155 17.21 2.52 -6.40
N ASN A 156 17.26 2.59 -7.72
CA ASN A 156 17.88 3.69 -8.44
C ASN A 156 17.09 4.98 -8.20
N LYS A 157 17.66 5.86 -7.38
CA LYS A 157 17.06 7.13 -6.98
C LYS A 157 16.62 8.00 -8.16
N GLU A 158 17.47 8.15 -9.19
CA GLU A 158 17.16 9.03 -10.32
C GLU A 158 15.97 8.52 -11.14
N LYS A 159 15.91 7.20 -11.39
CA LYS A 159 14.78 6.58 -12.08
C LYS A 159 13.50 6.69 -11.28
N LEU A 160 13.57 6.44 -9.97
CA LEU A 160 12.42 6.56 -9.09
C LEU A 160 11.86 7.99 -9.09
N LEU A 161 12.72 9.01 -8.95
CA LEU A 161 12.30 10.41 -8.97
C LEU A 161 11.62 10.78 -10.30
N ARG A 162 12.11 10.30 -11.45
CA ARG A 162 11.45 10.51 -12.75
C ARG A 162 10.06 9.85 -12.82
N LYS A 163 9.93 8.62 -12.30
CA LYS A 163 8.63 7.92 -12.22
C LYS A 163 7.66 8.65 -11.30
N MET A 164 8.14 9.19 -10.17
CA MET A 164 7.34 10.02 -9.26
C MET A 164 6.86 11.32 -9.92
N ASP A 165 7.71 11.99 -10.70
CA ASP A 165 7.34 13.22 -11.43
C ASP A 165 6.23 12.95 -12.44
N ASN A 166 6.34 11.85 -13.20
CA ASN A 166 5.29 11.42 -14.13
C ASN A 166 3.98 11.05 -13.39
N ALA A 167 4.09 10.36 -12.25
CA ALA A 167 2.94 9.96 -11.45
C ALA A 167 2.21 11.17 -10.84
N LEU A 168 2.94 12.20 -10.43
CA LEU A 168 2.37 13.45 -9.94
C LEU A 168 1.56 14.16 -11.04
N LEU A 169 2.05 14.16 -12.29
CA LEU A 169 1.34 14.76 -13.43
C LEU A 169 0.09 13.95 -13.82
N LEU A 170 0.21 12.63 -13.89
CA LEU A 170 -0.85 11.75 -14.41
C LEU A 170 -1.83 11.28 -13.34
N THR A 171 -1.49 11.46 -12.05
CA THR A 171 -2.24 10.91 -10.91
C THR A 171 -2.44 9.40 -11.03
N LYS A 172 -1.39 8.69 -11.46
CA LYS A 172 -1.42 7.24 -11.71
C LYS A 172 -0.27 6.52 -11.02
N PRO A 173 -0.51 5.32 -10.46
CA PRO A 173 0.55 4.48 -9.94
C PRO A 173 1.49 4.01 -11.05
N PHE A 174 2.70 3.66 -10.65
CA PHE A 174 3.73 3.08 -11.51
C PHE A 174 4.29 1.82 -10.84
N LYS A 175 5.08 1.06 -11.59
CA LYS A 175 5.84 -0.08 -11.06
C LYS A 175 7.31 0.28 -10.90
N ILE A 176 7.91 -0.26 -9.85
CA ILE A 176 9.36 -0.30 -9.59
C ILE A 176 9.85 -1.62 -10.18
N GLU A 177 10.35 -1.57 -11.40
CA GLU A 177 10.72 -2.72 -12.20
C GLU A 177 12.20 -3.07 -12.00
N ARG A 178 12.64 -4.22 -12.53
CA ARG A 178 14.02 -4.69 -12.38
C ARG A 178 15.06 -3.66 -12.87
N GLU A 179 14.73 -2.90 -13.90
CA GLU A 179 15.58 -1.84 -14.42
C GLU A 179 15.70 -0.62 -13.50
N ASP A 180 14.77 -0.44 -12.55
CA ASP A 180 14.81 0.63 -11.56
C ASP A 180 15.62 0.25 -10.32
N LEU A 181 16.09 -0.99 -10.22
CA LEU A 181 16.90 -1.41 -9.09
C LEU A 181 18.34 -0.91 -9.26
N GLY A 182 18.94 -0.48 -8.14
CA GLY A 182 20.36 -0.18 -8.11
C GLY A 182 21.17 -1.45 -8.40
N SER A 183 22.32 -1.31 -9.04
CA SER A 183 23.32 -2.38 -9.02
C SER A 183 23.56 -2.71 -7.55
N ILE A 184 23.29 -3.94 -7.13
CA ILE A 184 23.67 -4.42 -5.79
C ILE A 184 25.13 -4.01 -5.64
N GLN A 185 25.44 -3.08 -4.73
CA GLN A 185 26.81 -2.87 -4.34
C GLN A 185 27.24 -4.19 -3.74
N LYS A 186 27.94 -4.99 -4.55
CA LYS A 186 28.73 -6.11 -4.05
C LYS A 186 29.71 -5.47 -3.07
N ALA A 187 29.37 -5.54 -1.79
CA ALA A 187 30.34 -5.42 -0.73
C ALA A 187 31.36 -6.57 -0.88
#